data_AF-A0A2B0TYB0-F1
#
_entry.id   AF-A0A2B0TYB0-F1
#
_cell.length_a   1.000
_cell.length_b   1.000
_cell.length_c   1.000
_cell.angle_alpha   90.00
_cell.angle_beta   90.00
_cell.angle_gamma   90.00
#
_symmetry.space_group_name_H-M   'P 1'
#
loop_
_entity.id
_entity.type
_entity.pdbx_description
1 polymer ?
#
loop_
_entity_poly.entity_id
_entity_poly.type
_entity_poly.pdbx_seq_one_letter_code
_entity_poly.pdbx_strand_id
1 'polypeptide(L)'
;MEYTTTCNLELAERFDYVTIDLEKQFFYIEVINLQSNTAVLKISINLEKDETMVEGNIIQYDTLYIDALLQGLKCIAQTCIDRNLRNQEELFAFLEEN
;
A
#
# COMPACT_ATOMS: atom_id res chain seq x y z
N MET A 1 -21.67 35.82 -1.01
CA MET A 1 -21.96 34.51 -0.39
C MET A 1 -20.74 33.65 -0.63
N GLU A 2 -19.96 33.39 0.41
CA GLU A 2 -18.84 32.45 0.34
C GLU A 2 -19.42 31.05 0.58
N TYR A 3 -19.36 30.19 -0.43
CA TYR A 3 -19.74 28.79 -0.29
C TYR A 3 -18.47 28.01 0.07
N THR A 4 -18.18 27.92 1.37
CA THR A 4 -17.13 27.03 1.86
C THR A 4 -17.74 25.64 2.01
N THR A 5 -17.57 24.78 0.99
CA THR A 5 -17.91 23.36 1.11
C THR A 5 -16.77 22.67 1.86
N THR A 6 -16.94 22.46 3.16
CA THR A 6 -16.08 21.59 3.96
C THR A 6 -16.44 20.13 3.66
N CYS A 7 -15.67 19.48 2.79
CA CYS A 7 -15.70 18.02 2.68
C CYS A 7 -14.92 17.44 3.87
N ASN A 8 -15.63 16.79 4.80
CA ASN A 8 -14.97 15.88 5.75
C ASN A 8 -14.48 14.68 4.95
N LEU A 9 -13.17 14.63 4.67
CA LEU A 9 -12.51 13.43 4.20
C LEU A 9 -12.39 12.49 5.41
N GLU A 10 -13.47 11.75 5.72
CA GLU A 10 -13.34 10.61 6.61
C GLU A 10 -12.49 9.55 5.88
N LEU A 11 -11.33 9.22 6.45
CA LEU A 11 -10.55 8.07 6.03
C LEU A 11 -11.45 6.83 6.16
N ALA A 12 -11.88 6.27 5.04
CA ALA A 12 -12.70 5.06 5.02
C ALA A 12 -11.85 3.80 5.22
N GLU A 13 -10.57 3.87 4.84
CA GLU A 13 -9.66 2.73 4.76
C GLU A 13 -8.24 3.14 5.16
N ARG A 14 -7.46 2.18 5.65
CA ARG A 14 -6.03 2.34 5.94
C ARG A 14 -5.25 1.07 5.62
N PHE A 15 -3.96 1.24 5.35
CA PHE A 15 -2.99 0.14 5.30
C PHE A 15 -2.54 -0.15 6.73
N ASP A 16 -2.99 -1.27 7.33
CA ASP A 16 -2.62 -1.60 8.72
C ASP A 16 -1.40 -2.49 8.83
N TYR A 17 -1.17 -3.33 7.83
CA TYR A 17 -0.10 -4.32 7.89
C TYR A 17 0.69 -4.26 6.60
N VAL A 18 1.90 -3.71 6.69
CA VAL A 18 2.92 -3.81 5.65
C VAL A 18 4.03 -4.69 6.18
N THR A 19 4.25 -5.84 5.55
CA THR A 19 5.34 -6.75 5.89
C THR A 19 6.30 -6.85 4.72
N ILE A 20 7.58 -6.69 5.00
CA ILE A 20 8.66 -6.83 4.02
C ILE A 20 9.59 -7.94 4.50
N ASP A 21 9.70 -9.00 3.73
CA ASP A 21 10.76 -9.99 3.86
C ASP A 21 11.86 -9.62 2.86
N LEU A 22 12.89 -8.92 3.34
CA LEU A 22 14.01 -8.45 2.51
C LEU A 22 14.85 -9.61 1.96
N GLU A 23 14.93 -10.74 2.68
CA GLU A 23 15.69 -11.90 2.24
C GLU A 23 14.99 -12.62 1.10
N LYS A 24 13.66 -12.78 1.20
CA LYS A 24 12.84 -13.42 0.16
C LYS A 24 12.28 -12.44 -0.89
N GLN A 25 12.68 -11.17 -0.82
CA GLN A 25 12.17 -10.07 -1.63
C GLN A 25 10.64 -10.10 -1.79
N PHE A 26 9.96 -10.30 -0.66
CA PHE A 26 8.52 -10.49 -0.60
C PHE A 26 7.87 -9.35 0.17
N PHE A 27 6.79 -8.81 -0.38
CA PHE A 27 6.03 -7.72 0.19
C PHE A 27 4.58 -8.13 0.37
N TYR A 28 4.00 -7.80 1.51
CA TYR A 28 2.60 -8.09 1.82
C TYR A 28 1.91 -6.90 2.43
N ILE A 29 0.66 -6.66 2.00
CA ILE A 29 -0.16 -5.55 2.46
C ILE A 29 -1.59 -6.01 2.70
N GLU A 30 -2.16 -5.53 3.80
CA GLU A 30 -3.61 -5.58 4.02
C GLU A 30 -4.20 -4.17 4.05
N VAL A 31 -5.26 -3.96 3.26
CA VAL A 31 -6.13 -2.79 3.32
C VAL A 31 -7.30 -3.14 4.22
N ILE A 32 -7.47 -2.37 5.28
CA ILE A 32 -8.52 -2.56 6.28
C ILE A 32 -9.57 -1.47 6.11
N ASN A 33 -10.84 -1.88 6.05
CA ASN A 33 -11.95 -0.95 6.18
C ASN A 33 -12.08 -0.52 7.64
N LEU A 34 -12.04 0.78 7.90
CA LEU A 34 -12.02 1.34 9.26
C LEU A 34 -13.35 1.17 10.01
N GLN A 35 -14.46 1.09 9.29
CA GLN A 35 -15.78 0.96 9.88
C GLN A 35 -16.06 -0.47 10.34
N SER A 36 -15.70 -1.47 9.51
CA SER A 36 -15.90 -2.89 9.81
C SER A 36 -14.71 -3.54 10.50
N ASN A 37 -13.53 -2.91 10.47
CA ASN A 37 -12.26 -3.46 10.94
C ASN A 37 -11.92 -4.83 10.31
N THR A 38 -12.18 -4.95 9.01
CA THR A 38 -11.93 -6.17 8.23
C THR A 38 -11.04 -5.88 7.03
N ALA A 39 -10.18 -6.83 6.68
CA ALA A 39 -9.39 -6.76 5.44
C ALA A 39 -10.31 -6.83 4.22
N VAL A 40 -10.29 -5.78 3.41
CA VAL A 40 -11.05 -5.68 2.16
C VAL A 40 -10.19 -5.99 0.93
N LEU A 41 -8.87 -5.84 1.08
CA LEU A 41 -7.90 -6.16 0.04
C LEU A 41 -6.61 -6.69 0.69
N LYS A 42 -6.06 -7.74 0.09
CA LYS A 42 -4.76 -8.32 0.44
C LYS A 42 -3.93 -8.36 -0.82
N ILE A 43 -2.71 -7.82 -0.73
CA ILE A 43 -1.79 -7.74 -1.85
C ILE A 43 -0.51 -8.43 -1.42
N SER A 44 -0.04 -9.38 -2.22
CA SER A 44 1.30 -9.93 -2.10
C SER A 44 2.08 -9.73 -3.39
N ILE A 45 3.34 -9.34 -3.23
CA ILE A 45 4.27 -9.08 -4.32
C ILE A 45 5.51 -9.92 -4.04
N ASN A 46 5.78 -10.89 -4.92
CA ASN A 46 7.02 -11.64 -4.93
C ASN A 46 7.90 -11.09 -6.06
N LEU A 47 8.94 -10.35 -5.69
CA LEU A 47 9.82 -9.72 -6.67
C LEU A 47 10.80 -10.71 -7.29
N GLU A 48 11.20 -11.78 -6.58
CA GLU A 48 12.08 -12.82 -7.13
C GLU A 48 11.44 -13.54 -8.33
N LYS A 49 10.12 -13.71 -8.29
CA LYS A 49 9.35 -14.42 -9.32
C LYS A 49 8.60 -13.49 -10.27
N ASP A 50 8.66 -12.19 -10.05
CA ASP A 50 7.82 -11.18 -10.71
C ASP A 50 6.31 -11.55 -10.65
N GLU A 51 5.88 -12.04 -9.48
CA GLU A 51 4.49 -12.45 -9.25
C GLU A 51 3.78 -11.43 -8.36
N THR A 52 2.54 -11.11 -8.69
CA THR A 52 1.67 -10.26 -7.87
C THR A 52 0.32 -10.94 -7.73
N MET A 53 -0.12 -11.13 -6.49
CA MET A 53 -1.42 -11.69 -6.17
C MET A 53 -2.24 -10.65 -5.41
N VAL A 54 -3.49 -10.51 -5.83
CA VAL A 54 -4.46 -9.61 -5.21
C VAL A 54 -5.69 -10.42 -4.86
N GLU A 55 -6.07 -10.38 -3.59
CA GLU A 55 -7.23 -11.07 -3.04
C GLU A 55 -8.14 -10.06 -2.36
N GLY A 56 -9.45 -10.13 -2.60
CA GLY A 56 -10.44 -9.27 -1.95
C GLY A 56 -11.38 -8.58 -2.93
N ASN A 57 -12.00 -7.48 -2.48
CA ASN A 57 -13.02 -6.78 -3.24
C ASN A 57 -12.40 -5.82 -4.27
N ILE A 58 -11.73 -6.37 -5.29
CA ILE A 58 -11.07 -5.62 -6.36
C ILE A 58 -12.06 -4.72 -7.10
N ILE A 59 -13.34 -5.13 -7.23
CA ILE A 59 -14.38 -4.40 -7.98
C ILE A 59 -14.70 -3.04 -7.35
N GLN A 60 -14.56 -2.92 -6.02
CA GLN A 60 -14.80 -1.66 -5.30
C GLN A 60 -13.74 -0.60 -5.61
N TYR A 61 -12.56 -1.03 -6.06
CA TYR A 61 -11.48 -0.17 -6.51
C TYR A 61 -11.52 -0.17 -8.03
N ASP A 62 -11.94 0.96 -8.62
CA ASP A 62 -11.89 1.11 -10.08
C ASP A 62 -10.53 0.61 -10.61
N THR A 63 -10.54 -0.14 -11.72
CA THR A 63 -9.38 -0.98 -12.12
C THR A 63 -8.14 -0.12 -12.38
N LEU A 64 -8.32 1.14 -12.79
CA LEU A 64 -7.24 2.12 -12.92
C LEU A 64 -6.62 2.50 -11.57
N TYR A 65 -7.42 2.57 -10.52
CA TYR A 65 -6.97 2.92 -9.18
C TYR A 65 -6.16 1.80 -8.54
N ILE A 66 -6.56 0.53 -8.77
CA ILE A 66 -5.82 -0.61 -8.24
C ILE A 66 -4.49 -0.81 -8.96
N ASP A 67 -4.43 -0.61 -10.28
CA ASP A 67 -3.16 -0.72 -11.02
C ASP A 67 -2.16 0.35 -10.57
N ALA A 68 -2.61 1.60 -10.43
CA ALA A 68 -1.77 2.69 -9.92
C ALA A 68 -1.26 2.41 -8.50
N LEU A 69 -2.15 1.91 -7.62
CA LEU A 69 -1.78 1.49 -6.27
C LEU A 69 -0.72 0.39 -6.32
N LEU A 70 -0.95 -0.69 -7.09
CA LEU A 70 -0.01 -1.80 -7.21
C LEU A 70 1.36 -1.36 -7.75
N GLN A 71 1.40 -0.44 -8.72
CA GLN A 71 2.65 0.13 -9.23
C GLN A 71 3.39 0.92 -8.15
N GLY A 72 2.68 1.76 -7.39
CA GLY A 72 3.27 2.50 -6.27
C GLY A 72 3.85 1.56 -5.21
N LEU A 73 3.11 0.50 -4.87
CA LEU A 73 3.55 -0.50 -3.90
C LEU A 73 4.76 -1.29 -4.37
N LYS A 74 4.81 -1.68 -5.65
CA LYS A 74 6.01 -2.31 -6.26
C LYS A 74 7.22 -1.38 -6.16
N CYS A 75 7.04 -0.10 -6.47
CA CYS A 75 8.12 0.88 -6.38
C CYS A 75 8.65 1.04 -4.95
N ILE A 76 7.75 1.14 -3.96
CA ILE A 76 8.13 1.19 -2.53
C ILE A 76 8.84 -0.10 -2.12
N ALA A 77 8.30 -1.28 -2.47
CA ALA A 77 8.89 -2.57 -2.15
C ALA A 77 10.32 -2.68 -2.71
N GLN A 78 10.52 -2.31 -3.97
CA GLN A 78 11.83 -2.29 -4.62
C GLN A 78 12.78 -1.33 -3.92
N THR A 79 12.32 -0.13 -3.57
CA THR A 79 13.12 0.88 -2.85
C THR A 79 13.60 0.35 -1.51
N CYS A 80 12.70 -0.28 -0.73
CA CYS A 80 13.07 -0.88 0.55
C CYS A 80 14.14 -1.96 0.40
N ILE A 81 14.07 -2.78 -0.67
CA ILE A 81 15.07 -3.82 -0.92
C ILE A 81 16.40 -3.23 -1.38
N ASP A 82 16.39 -2.36 -2.38
CA ASP A 82 17.60 -1.76 -2.96
C ASP A 82 18.40 -0.94 -1.95
N ARG A 83 17.68 -0.31 -1.00
CA ARG A 83 18.28 0.50 0.07
C ARG A 83 18.39 -0.25 1.39
N ASN A 84 17.95 -1.51 1.46
CA ASN A 84 17.92 -2.33 2.68
C ASN A 84 17.24 -1.59 3.85
N LEU A 85 16.09 -0.94 3.58
CA LEU A 85 15.26 -0.24 4.55
C LEU A 85 14.44 -1.27 5.32
N ARG A 86 14.62 -1.31 6.63
CA ARG A 86 14.14 -2.40 7.50
C ARG A 86 12.87 -2.06 8.25
N ASN A 87 12.48 -0.80 8.25
CA ASN A 87 11.33 -0.32 9.00
C ASN A 87 10.77 0.96 8.36
N GLN A 88 9.60 1.38 8.87
CA GLN A 88 8.89 2.55 8.39
C GLN A 88 9.66 3.86 8.60
N GLU A 89 10.42 3.99 9.70
CA GLU A 89 11.20 5.21 9.97
C GLU A 89 12.29 5.41 8.92
N GLU A 90 13.02 4.35 8.57
CA GLU A 90 14.03 4.37 7.50
C GLU A 90 13.42 4.69 6.13
N LEU A 91 12.24 4.14 5.83
CA LEU A 91 11.51 4.44 4.60
C LEU A 91 11.09 5.91 4.53
N PHE A 92 10.50 6.45 5.60
CA PHE A 92 10.06 7.84 5.62
C PHE A 92 11.23 8.81 5.59
N ALA A 93 12.30 8.55 6.33
CA ALA A 93 13.52 9.36 6.24
C ALA A 93 14.07 9.38 4.80
N PHE A 94 14.10 8.24 4.11
CA PHE A 94 14.53 8.17 2.71
C PHE A 94 13.64 9.01 1.77
N LEU A 95 12.32 8.96 1.96
CA LEU A 95 11.35 9.69 1.15
C LEU A 95 11.33 11.20 1.43
N GLU A 96 11.71 11.63 2.63
CA GLU A 96 11.83 13.06 2.95
C GLU A 96 13.10 13.69 2.36
N GLU A 97 14.14 12.88 2.13
CA GLU A 97 15.41 13.32 1.56
C GLU A 97 15.45 13.33 0.01
N ASN A 98 14.45 12.77 -0.67
CA ASN A 98 14.40 12.60 -2.14
C ASN A 98 13.08 13.02 -2.76
#